data_AF-A0A1V4SP07-F1
#
_entry.id   AF-A0A1V4SP07-F1
#
_cell.length_a   1.000
_cell.length_b   1.000
_cell.length_c   1.000
_cell.angle_alpha   90.00
_cell.angle_beta   90.00
_cell.angle_gamma   90.00
#
_symmetry.space_group_name_H-M   'P 1'
#
loop_
_entity.id
_entity.type
_entity.pdbx_description
1 polymer ?
#
loop_
_entity_poly.entity_id
_entity_poly.type
_entity_poly.pdbx_seq_one_letter_code
_entity_poly.pdbx_strand_id
1 'polypeptide(L)' 'MKRIILRTTSNLSFAGQIIENNLIEGKGLLLRTNPQYEMSIWCPFEEIASIVVNGEVTDIGNIPEDIEKFMYYQAN' A
#
# COMPACT_ATOMS: atom_id res chain seq x y z
N MET A 1 -1.61 -10.66 -7.48
CA MET A 1 -1.42 -9.22 -7.14
C MET A 1 -2.77 -8.57 -6.95
N LYS A 2 -2.96 -7.85 -5.83
CA LYS A 2 -4.23 -7.19 -5.51
C LYS A 2 -4.20 -5.72 -5.94
N ARG A 3 -5.28 -5.25 -6.55
CA ARG A 3 -5.50 -3.84 -6.85
C ARG A 3 -6.23 -3.18 -5.68
N ILE A 4 -5.69 -2.08 -5.20
CA ILE A 4 -6.24 -1.32 -4.07
C ILE A 4 -6.28 0.17 -4.41
N ILE A 5 -7.01 0.93 -3.60
CA ILE A 5 -6.82 2.37 -3.48
C ILE A 5 -6.28 2.64 -2.08
N LEU A 6 -5.11 3.25 -2.01
CA LEU A 6 -4.53 3.71 -0.74
C LEU A 6 -4.94 5.17 -0.55
N ARG A 7 -5.56 5.48 0.60
CA ARG A 7 -5.83 6.85 1.02
C ARG A 7 -4.84 7.28 2.08
N THR A 8 -4.25 8.44 1.90
CA THR A 8 -3.30 8.98 2.87
C THR A 8 -3.96 9.89 3.91
N THR A 9 -3.28 10.10 5.02
CA THR A 9 -3.64 11.10 6.05
C THR A 9 -3.73 12.51 5.48
N SER A 10 -2.94 12.81 4.44
CA SER A 10 -2.96 14.06 3.68
C SER A 10 -4.09 14.16 2.64
N ASN A 11 -5.10 13.27 2.69
CA ASN A 11 -6.26 13.24 1.79
C ASN A 11 -5.92 13.04 0.30
N LEU A 12 -4.78 12.41 0.00
CA LEU A 12 -4.45 11.94 -1.35
C LEU A 12 -4.87 10.48 -1.51
N SER A 13 -5.12 10.07 -2.76
CA SER A 13 -5.52 8.71 -3.08
C SER A 13 -4.68 8.17 -4.24
N PHE A 14 -4.14 6.96 -4.07
CA PHE A 14 -3.36 6.27 -5.08
C PHE A 14 -4.00 4.93 -5.41
N ALA A 15 -4.43 4.77 -6.66
CA ALA A 15 -4.92 3.48 -7.16
C ALA A 15 -3.76 2.71 -7.79
N GLY A 16 -3.59 1.44 -7.41
CA GLY A 16 -2.47 0.66 -7.90
C GLY A 16 -2.51 -0.80 -7.50
N GLN A 17 -1.55 -1.56 -8.00
CA GLN A 17 -1.31 -2.94 -7.59
C GLN A 17 -0.29 -2.94 -6.45
N ILE A 18 -0.59 -3.68 -5.38
CA ILE A 18 0.41 -3.95 -4.35
C ILE A 18 1.50 -4.81 -4.97
N ILE A 19 2.74 -4.37 -4.80
CA ILE A 19 3.92 -5.11 -5.25
C ILE A 19 4.79 -5.45 -4.03
N GLU A 20 5.36 -6.66 -4.06
CA GLU A 20 6.39 -7.04 -3.10
C GLU A 20 7.67 -6.26 -3.43
N ASN A 21 8.29 -5.68 -2.41
CA ASN A 21 9.61 -5.08 -2.55
C ASN A 21 10.40 -5.25 -1.26
N ASN A 22 11.65 -5.70 -1.40
CA ASN A 22 12.57 -5.91 -0.30
C ASN A 22 13.55 -4.75 -0.14
N LEU A 23 13.49 -3.72 -1.00
CA LEU A 23 14.51 -2.67 -1.11
C LEU A 23 14.21 -1.39 -0.30
N ILE A 24 13.03 -1.29 0.32
CA ILE A 24 12.63 -0.07 1.05
C ILE A 24 12.65 -0.36 2.55
N GLU A 25 13.41 0.45 3.30
CA GLU A 25 13.41 0.44 4.76
C GLU A 25 12.14 1.15 5.27
N GLY A 26 11.31 0.48 6.08
CA GLY A 26 10.09 1.07 6.63
C GLY A 26 8.87 0.14 6.57
N LYS A 27 7.86 0.39 7.44
CA LYS A 27 6.53 -0.23 7.32
C LYS A 27 5.80 0.58 6.29
N GLY A 28 5.16 -0.06 5.34
CA GLY A 28 4.40 0.66 4.34
C GLY A 28 3.92 -0.24 3.24
N LEU A 29 3.36 0.38 2.21
CA LEU A 29 2.91 -0.30 1.01
C LEU A 29 3.56 0.33 -0.21
N LEU A 30 4.06 -0.52 -1.09
CA LEU A 30 4.50 -0.12 -2.41
C LEU A 30 3.40 -0.41 -3.42
N LEU A 31 2.93 0.64 -4.10
CA LEU A 31 1.90 0.53 -5.12
C LEU A 31 2.50 0.84 -6.50
N ARG A 32 2.35 -0.09 -7.43
CA ARG A 32 2.52 0.18 -8.86
C ARG A 32 1.25 0.85 -9.38
N THR A 33 1.31 2.15 -9.62
CA THR A 33 0.14 2.96 -10.04
C THR A 33 -0.13 2.87 -11.53
N ASN A 34 0.89 2.58 -12.33
CA ASN A 34 0.78 2.35 -13.76
C ASN A 34 1.50 1.05 -14.15
N PRO A 35 0.85 0.09 -14.82
CA PRO A 35 1.51 -1.16 -15.23
C PRO A 35 2.42 -1.00 -16.46
N GLN A 36 2.25 0.05 -17.26
CA GLN A 36 3.03 0.30 -18.48
C GLN A 36 4.37 0.99 -18.18
N TYR A 37 4.44 1.73 -17.09
CA TYR A 37 5.65 2.42 -16.64
C TYR A 37 6.08 1.81 -15.32
N GLU A 38 7.39 1.65 -15.07
CA GLU A 38 7.90 1.12 -13.80
C GLU A 38 7.79 2.14 -12.64
N MET A 39 6.70 2.92 -12.62
CA MET A 39 6.41 3.92 -11.61
C MET A 39 5.71 3.27 -10.44
N SER A 40 6.35 3.34 -9.29
CA SER A 40 5.82 2.85 -8.02
C SER A 40 5.84 3.96 -6.97
N ILE A 41 4.84 3.99 -6.11
CA ILE A 41 4.73 4.93 -5.00
C ILE A 41 4.85 4.14 -3.71
N TRP A 42 5.85 4.49 -2.92
CA TRP A 42 5.96 4.03 -1.54
C TRP A 42 5.09 4.91 -0.64
N CYS A 43 4.23 4.28 0.15
CA CYS A 43 3.47 4.96 1.18
C CYS A 43 3.84 4.38 2.55
N PRO A 44 4.55 5.15 3.40
CA PRO A 44 4.85 4.78 4.77
C PRO A 44 3.56 4.51 5.56
N PHE A 45 3.60 3.57 6.50
CA PHE A 45 2.43 3.13 7.26
C PHE A 45 1.74 4.27 8.01
N GLU A 46 2.51 5.17 8.59
CA GLU A 46 2.03 6.36 9.30
C GLU A 46 1.26 7.34 8.40
N GLU A 47 1.52 7.30 7.09
CA GLU A 47 0.81 8.11 6.10
C GLU A 47 -0.44 7.40 5.56
N ILE A 48 -0.65 6.11 5.84
CA ILE A 48 -1.84 5.38 5.40
C ILE A 48 -3.00 5.70 6.34
N ALA A 49 -4.08 6.29 5.80
CA ALA A 49 -5.31 6.52 6.55
C ALA A 49 -6.30 5.35 6.39
N SER A 50 -6.46 4.86 5.16
CA SER A 50 -7.33 3.72 4.86
C SER A 50 -6.94 3.05 3.55
N ILE A 51 -7.38 1.81 3.38
CA ILE A 51 -7.19 1.00 2.18
C ILE A 51 -8.56 0.63 1.65
N VAL A 52 -8.80 0.86 0.36
CA VAL A 52 -10.04 0.44 -0.32
C VAL A 52 -9.76 -0.80 -1.15
N VAL A 53 -10.50 -1.88 -0.89
CA VAL A 53 -10.41 -3.15 -1.62
C VAL A 53 -11.81 -3.56 -2.05
N ASN A 54 -11.98 -3.82 -3.35
CA ASN A 54 -13.28 -4.22 -3.92
C ASN A 54 -14.45 -3.27 -3.57
N GLY A 55 -14.16 -1.98 -3.36
CA GLY A 55 -15.16 -0.98 -2.98
C GLY A 55 -15.39 -0.85 -1.47
N GLU A 56 -14.83 -1.75 -0.67
CA GLU A 56 -14.91 -1.70 0.79
C GLU A 56 -13.73 -0.92 1.37
N VAL A 57 -14.01 -0.06 2.35
CA VAL A 57 -12.99 0.72 3.05
C VAL A 57 -12.55 -0.03 4.29
N THR A 58 -11.25 -0.16 4.45
CA THR A 58 -10.63 -0.76 5.64
C THR A 58 -9.71 0.24 6.30
N ASP A 59 -9.94 0.50 7.58
CA ASP A 59 -9.08 1.33 8.42
C ASP A 59 -7.78 0.61 8.77
N ILE A 60 -6.75 1.37 9.13
CA ILE A 60 -5.41 0.82 9.43
C ILE A 60 -5.44 -0.22 10.57
N GLY A 61 -6.39 -0.10 11.50
CA GLY A 61 -6.53 -1.01 12.64
C GLY A 61 -7.10 -2.38 12.28
N ASN A 62 -7.62 -2.56 11.06
CA ASN A 62 -8.31 -3.79 10.63
C ASN A 62 -7.84 -4.24 9.24
N ILE A 63 -6.60 -3.96 8.86
CA ILE A 63 -6.07 -4.31 7.53
C ILE A 63 -6.20 -5.84 7.32
N PRO A 64 -6.73 -6.30 6.18
CA PRO A 64 -6.86 -7.73 5.92
C PRO A 64 -5.49 -8.42 5.91
N GLU A 65 -5.39 -9.62 6.48
CA GLU A 65 -4.13 -10.38 6.58
C GLU A 65 -3.42 -10.53 5.20
N ASP A 66 -4.22 -10.69 4.15
CA ASP A 66 -3.71 -10.85 2.79
C ASP A 66 -3.19 -9.55 2.15
N ILE A 67 -3.37 -8.40 2.80
CA ILE A 67 -2.69 -7.13 2.52
C ILE A 67 -1.56 -6.93 3.51
N GLU A 68 -1.79 -7.21 4.79
CA GLU A 68 -0.81 -7.03 5.86
C GLU A 68 0.50 -7.78 5.59
N LYS A 69 0.43 -8.97 4.99
CA LYS A 69 1.63 -9.72 4.56
C LYS A 69 2.56 -8.98 3.58
N PHE A 70 2.06 -7.95 2.89
CA PHE A 70 2.85 -7.11 2.00
C PHE A 70 3.41 -5.86 2.70
N MET A 71 3.09 -5.66 3.98
CA MET A 71 3.47 -4.47 4.76
C MET A 71 4.80 -4.64 5.52
N TYR A 72 5.59 -5.66 5.21
CA TYR A 72 6.77 -6.02 5.99
C TYR A 72 8.09 -5.45 5.46
N TYR A 73 8.87 -4.99 6.44
CA TYR A 73 10.22 -4.42 6.39
C TYR A 73 11.29 -5.43 5.96
N GLN A 74 12.36 -4.94 5.33
CA GLN A 74 13.70 -5.39 5.69
C GLN A 74 14.30 -4.40 6.70
N ALA A 75 14.58 -4.88 7.91
CA ALA A 75 15.71 -4.39 8.69
C ALA A 75 16.83 -5.42 8.47
N ASN A 76 18.05 -4.92 8.26
CA ASN A 76 19.27 -5.68 7.97
C ASN A 76 19.38 -7.03 8.70
#